data_AF-A0A0R0G6V5-F1
#
_entry.id   AF-A0A0R0G6V5-F1
#
_cell.length_a   1.000
_cell.length_b   1.000
_cell.length_c   1.000
_cell.angle_alpha   90.00
_cell.angle_beta   90.00
_cell.angle_gamma   90.00
#
_symmetry.space_group_name_H-M   'P 1'
#
loop_
_entity.id
_entity.type
_entity.pdbx_description
1 polymer ?
#
loop_
_entity_poly.entity_id
_entity_poly.type
_entity_poly.pdbx_seq_one_letter_code
_entity_poly.pdbx_strand_id
1 'polypeptide(L)'
;MIYHIVILSEAVTIHNSFSRQTKRKYYIIGWIYVTRCDNNAKFEIGYIRKIGNSLRRFCPSWFNEFGNWHDFGKQSSGDTFVIKGFTNWNKKERLASHVGGPNIAHNIAWRKCQDLMNQNQHIKVAISKQSEQVCDLYRRRLTASIDCIHFLLKQGLAFRGHDESTNSANQGNFLELLKYLAEHNESINHIVLENAPENHQLIAPKIQKDIVNVVALETTNAIITDLGDELFAIIVDEAHDISNKEQMAIALRYVNKKGSIVEHFFGMVYVKDTTVLSLKMEIDELFCKHGLSISRIHGQGYDGASNMQGEFCGLKNLILKENSYAFYVHCFAHQLKLTLVAIAKNHIQVSSLFNLVSTLLNVVGGSCKRHGMLHERQINYVREALGKGEIPSGQGLNQETSLKRVFDTRWGSHYATLINLILMYSSIIDALEIIKEDGSNADQRAEANGLLHLLEDFDFAFTLHLMENVLGISNELSQALQRKDQDIINVMNLEVNPFCNKHFINIPNMEDIFFSKGRSRRGGKAQAITTEHYYRVELFYTVMDMQLQELNDRFTKTNTYLLSIEVSNNFARCHNKCGKSLFCHEIVKNRLRNRMGDAWMNDCLVIDIEKDVFNKINNELIIQRFQNMKSCRRQL
;
A
#
# COMPACT_ATOMS: atom_id res chain seq x y z
N MET A 1 23.82 -25.33 -47.47
CA MET A 1 23.11 -24.51 -46.46
C MET A 1 23.71 -23.11 -46.47
N ILE A 2 23.10 -22.20 -47.22
CA ILE A 2 23.52 -20.80 -47.31
C ILE A 2 22.84 -20.08 -46.14
N TYR A 3 23.57 -19.84 -45.05
CA TYR A 3 23.08 -19.04 -43.92
C TYR A 3 23.24 -17.54 -44.25
N HIS A 4 22.21 -16.96 -44.85
CA HIS A 4 22.01 -15.51 -44.88
C HIS A 4 21.43 -15.06 -43.53
N ILE A 5 22.28 -14.65 -42.59
CA ILE A 5 21.84 -14.06 -41.32
C ILE A 5 21.90 -12.54 -41.45
N VAL A 6 20.72 -11.94 -41.65
CA VAL A 6 20.41 -10.52 -41.52
C VAL A 6 20.15 -10.26 -40.04
N ILE A 7 21.05 -9.56 -39.34
CA ILE A 7 20.82 -9.12 -37.95
C ILE A 7 20.30 -7.68 -37.95
N LEU A 8 19.03 -7.56 -37.58
CA LEU A 8 18.30 -6.32 -37.32
C LEU A 8 18.96 -5.53 -36.18
N SER A 9 19.24 -4.25 -36.44
CA SER A 9 19.66 -3.27 -35.45
C SER A 9 18.43 -2.76 -34.68
N GLU A 10 18.16 -3.28 -33.49
CA GLU A 10 17.21 -2.65 -32.56
C GLU A 10 17.85 -1.42 -31.91
N ALA A 11 17.41 -0.25 -32.38
CA ALA A 11 17.73 1.04 -31.82
C ALA A 11 16.95 1.28 -30.52
N VAL A 12 17.52 0.87 -29.38
CA VAL A 12 17.00 1.31 -28.06
C VAL A 12 17.38 2.78 -27.85
N THR A 13 16.46 3.65 -28.22
CA THR A 13 16.55 5.11 -28.04
C THR A 13 16.30 5.44 -26.56
N ILE A 14 17.36 5.49 -25.75
CA ILE A 14 17.27 5.96 -24.36
C ILE A 14 17.25 7.50 -24.37
N HIS A 15 16.05 8.05 -24.18
CA HIS A 15 15.77 9.48 -23.99
C HIS A 15 16.43 9.98 -22.69
N ASN A 16 17.69 10.43 -22.75
CA ASN A 16 18.36 11.08 -21.61
C ASN A 16 18.12 12.59 -21.64
N SER A 17 17.11 13.02 -20.89
CA SER A 17 16.89 14.39 -20.43
C SER A 17 17.76 14.67 -19.19
N PHE A 18 19.06 14.91 -19.36
CA PHE A 18 19.90 15.47 -18.30
C PHE A 18 20.87 16.53 -18.85
N SER A 19 21.13 17.50 -17.99
CA SER A 19 21.61 18.87 -18.25
C SER A 19 22.82 19.02 -19.18
N ARG A 20 22.84 20.16 -19.87
CA ARG A 20 23.90 20.64 -20.76
C ARG A 20 25.26 20.66 -20.04
N GLN A 21 26.06 19.60 -20.15
CA GLN A 21 27.53 19.63 -20.11
C GLN A 21 28.12 18.23 -20.34
N THR A 22 27.98 17.70 -21.56
CA THR A 22 28.95 16.83 -22.29
C THR A 22 28.21 16.12 -23.43
N LYS A 23 28.17 16.75 -24.61
CA LYS A 23 27.77 16.07 -25.85
C LYS A 23 28.88 15.08 -26.27
N ARG A 24 28.95 13.89 -25.67
CA ARG A 24 29.77 12.79 -26.22
C ARG A 24 28.91 12.03 -27.23
N LYS A 25 29.21 12.22 -28.53
CA LYS A 25 28.58 11.53 -29.66
C LYS A 25 28.90 10.03 -29.58
N TYR A 26 27.87 9.20 -29.44
CA TYR A 26 27.98 7.74 -29.52
C TYR A 26 28.00 7.31 -30.99
N TYR A 27 28.99 6.51 -31.38
CA TYR A 27 29.12 5.94 -32.72
C TYR A 27 28.88 4.43 -32.63
N ILE A 28 27.77 3.94 -33.17
CA ILE A 28 27.53 2.52 -33.43
C ILE A 28 28.14 2.24 -34.81
N ILE A 29 29.26 1.51 -34.88
CA ILE A 29 29.97 1.22 -36.12
C ILE A 29 29.93 -0.30 -36.36
N GLY A 30 29.35 -0.69 -37.50
CA GLY A 30 29.15 -2.06 -37.92
C GLY A 30 30.46 -2.84 -38.11
N TRP A 31 30.41 -4.12 -37.73
CA TRP A 31 31.51 -5.06 -37.78
C TRP A 31 31.58 -5.66 -39.19
N ILE A 32 32.68 -5.46 -39.92
CA ILE A 32 33.06 -6.34 -41.03
C ILE A 32 34.08 -7.33 -40.45
N TYR A 33 33.65 -8.57 -40.29
CA TYR A 33 34.50 -9.68 -39.86
C TYR A 33 35.64 -9.91 -40.85
N VAL A 34 36.89 -9.77 -40.38
CA VAL A 34 38.03 -10.50 -40.95
C VAL A 34 38.26 -11.68 -40.02
N THR A 35 37.59 -12.80 -40.30
CA THR A 35 37.79 -14.04 -39.56
C THR A 35 39.19 -14.59 -39.83
N ARG A 36 40.00 -14.66 -38.77
CA ARG A 36 41.22 -15.47 -38.72
C ARG A 36 40.78 -16.93 -38.67
N CYS A 37 40.52 -17.53 -39.83
CA CYS A 37 40.26 -18.96 -39.92
C CYS A 37 41.59 -19.72 -39.91
N ASP A 38 41.72 -20.61 -38.94
CA ASP A 38 42.78 -21.59 -38.83
C ASP A 38 43.01 -22.32 -40.17
N ASN A 39 44.27 -22.35 -40.58
CA ASN A 39 44.93 -23.25 -41.51
C ASN A 39 44.01 -24.02 -42.49
N ASN A 40 43.95 -23.51 -43.73
CA ASN A 40 43.78 -24.23 -45.02
C ASN A 40 42.65 -23.78 -45.98
N ALA A 41 41.96 -22.66 -45.74
CA ALA A 41 41.12 -22.08 -46.79
C ALA A 41 41.94 -21.11 -47.68
N LYS A 42 42.35 -21.58 -48.86
CA LYS A 42 42.97 -20.79 -49.94
C LYS A 42 42.03 -19.65 -50.36
N PHE A 43 42.27 -18.44 -49.88
CA PHE A 43 41.63 -17.23 -50.42
C PHE A 43 42.24 -16.89 -51.79
N GLU A 44 41.62 -17.37 -52.87
CA GLU A 44 41.91 -16.97 -54.26
C GLU A 44 41.03 -15.80 -54.73
N ILE A 45 40.78 -14.81 -53.88
CA ILE A 45 40.27 -13.50 -54.33
C ILE A 45 41.42 -12.49 -54.25
N GLY A 46 42.52 -12.83 -54.91
CA GLY A 46 43.62 -11.89 -55.13
C GLY A 46 43.19 -10.90 -56.21
N TYR A 47 43.05 -9.62 -55.87
CA TYR A 47 42.85 -8.55 -56.85
C TYR A 47 44.04 -8.50 -57.84
N ILE A 48 43.97 -9.29 -58.91
CA ILE A 48 44.90 -9.24 -60.02
C ILE A 48 44.44 -8.10 -60.93
N ARG A 49 45.30 -7.10 -61.11
CA ARG A 49 45.02 -5.94 -61.96
C ARG A 49 46.08 -5.81 -63.05
N LYS A 50 45.66 -5.48 -64.26
CA LYS A 50 46.56 -5.19 -65.37
C LYS A 50 47.23 -3.83 -65.14
N ILE A 51 48.55 -3.82 -65.02
CA ILE A 51 49.39 -2.62 -64.87
C ILE A 51 50.43 -2.65 -65.98
N GLY A 52 50.32 -1.73 -66.93
CA GLY A 52 51.06 -1.80 -68.19
C GLY A 52 50.67 -3.04 -69.00
N ASN A 53 51.66 -3.75 -69.54
CA ASN A 53 51.44 -4.98 -70.32
C ASN A 53 51.38 -6.26 -69.46
N SER A 54 51.41 -6.13 -68.14
CA SER A 54 51.52 -7.27 -67.21
C SER A 54 50.35 -7.31 -66.23
N LEU A 55 49.81 -8.51 -65.96
CA LEU A 55 48.93 -8.76 -64.82
C LEU A 55 49.79 -8.78 -63.55
N ARG A 56 49.40 -7.98 -62.56
CA ARG A 56 50.11 -7.88 -61.28
C ARG A 56 49.16 -8.14 -60.13
N ARG A 57 49.65 -8.83 -59.10
CA ARG A 57 48.97 -9.04 -57.82
C ARG A 57 49.59 -8.15 -56.76
N PHE A 58 48.80 -7.79 -55.75
CA PHE A 58 49.32 -7.17 -54.54
C PHE A 58 50.36 -8.08 -53.89
N CYS A 59 51.46 -7.52 -53.39
CA CYS A 59 52.53 -8.29 -52.76
C CYS A 59 52.23 -8.46 -51.26
N PRO A 60 51.90 -9.67 -50.77
CA PRO A 60 51.52 -9.85 -49.37
C PRO A 60 52.62 -9.49 -48.38
N SER A 61 53.90 -9.57 -48.77
CA SER A 61 55.01 -9.19 -47.89
C SER A 61 55.00 -7.72 -47.49
N TRP A 62 54.31 -6.85 -48.24
CA TRP A 62 54.15 -5.44 -47.87
C TRP A 62 53.27 -5.27 -46.62
N PHE A 63 52.36 -6.20 -46.33
CA PHE A 63 51.63 -6.19 -45.06
C PHE A 63 52.57 -6.35 -43.86
N ASN A 64 53.63 -7.14 -44.00
CA ASN A 64 54.60 -7.34 -42.92
C ASN A 64 55.44 -6.08 -42.65
N GLU A 65 55.65 -5.24 -43.65
CA GLU A 65 56.36 -3.96 -43.49
C GLU A 65 55.48 -2.88 -42.83
N PHE A 66 54.17 -2.96 -42.99
CA PHE A 66 53.20 -2.02 -42.40
C PHE A 66 52.27 -2.74 -41.42
N GLY A 67 52.84 -3.50 -40.48
CA GLY A 67 52.13 -4.41 -39.56
C GLY A 67 51.03 -3.81 -38.67
N ASN A 68 50.76 -2.50 -38.76
CA ASN A 68 49.76 -1.76 -38.00
C ASN A 68 48.45 -1.56 -38.80
N TRP A 69 48.26 -2.31 -39.90
CA TRP A 69 47.11 -2.19 -40.79
C TRP A 69 45.89 -2.98 -40.29
N HIS A 70 45.02 -2.32 -39.51
CA HIS A 70 43.62 -2.72 -39.36
C HIS A 70 42.70 -1.50 -39.50
N ASP A 71 41.75 -1.59 -40.44
CA ASP A 71 40.93 -0.52 -40.98
C ASP A 71 39.90 0.04 -39.98
N PHE A 72 40.16 1.20 -39.37
CA PHE A 72 39.12 2.01 -38.72
C PHE A 72 39.46 3.51 -38.78
N GLY A 73 38.47 4.35 -39.14
CA GLY A 73 38.49 5.77 -38.83
C GLY A 73 38.11 6.71 -39.98
N LYS A 74 36.85 7.18 -39.98
CA LYS A 74 36.47 8.43 -40.68
C LYS A 74 37.01 9.61 -39.87
N GLN A 75 38.05 10.29 -40.35
CA GLN A 75 38.24 11.74 -40.22
C GLN A 75 39.51 12.23 -40.95
N SER A 76 39.29 13.18 -41.86
CA SER A 76 40.18 14.26 -42.34
C SER A 76 41.46 14.01 -43.16
N SER A 77 41.80 12.79 -43.60
CA SER A 77 42.79 12.66 -44.69
C SER A 77 42.50 11.50 -45.64
N GLY A 78 41.66 11.76 -46.64
CA GLY A 78 41.45 10.91 -47.80
C GLY A 78 40.50 9.74 -47.59
N ASP A 79 39.25 9.89 -48.03
CA ASP A 79 38.22 8.84 -48.15
C ASP A 79 38.65 7.61 -48.99
N THR A 80 39.84 7.63 -49.57
CA THR A 80 40.36 6.57 -50.45
C THR A 80 40.49 5.23 -49.75
N PHE A 81 40.92 5.17 -48.49
CA PHE A 81 41.13 3.88 -47.81
C PHE A 81 39.87 3.33 -47.15
N VAL A 82 38.88 4.18 -46.83
CA VAL A 82 37.68 3.78 -46.07
C VAL A 82 36.41 3.72 -46.95
N ILE A 83 36.32 4.56 -47.98
CA ILE A 83 35.08 4.73 -48.78
C ILE A 83 35.30 4.35 -50.24
N LYS A 84 36.33 4.89 -50.90
CA LYS A 84 36.50 4.75 -52.36
C LYS A 84 37.33 3.53 -52.79
N GLY A 85 38.06 2.92 -51.85
CA GLY A 85 39.04 1.88 -52.14
C GLY A 85 40.37 2.45 -52.68
N PHE A 86 41.49 1.84 -52.27
CA PHE A 86 42.82 2.23 -52.69
C PHE A 86 43.28 1.45 -53.92
N THR A 87 43.36 2.12 -55.06
CA THR A 87 43.61 1.49 -56.37
C THR A 87 45.06 1.58 -56.83
N ASN A 88 45.89 2.41 -56.20
CA ASN A 88 47.31 2.64 -56.53
C ASN A 88 48.26 1.90 -55.58
N TRP A 89 47.88 0.68 -55.21
CA TRP A 89 48.65 -0.18 -54.30
C TRP A 89 50.00 -0.61 -54.86
N ASN A 90 50.26 -0.41 -56.15
CA ASN A 90 51.57 -0.65 -56.76
C ASN A 90 52.62 0.43 -56.40
N LYS A 91 52.21 1.55 -55.78
CA LYS A 91 53.10 2.63 -55.36
C LYS A 91 53.35 2.58 -53.86
N LYS A 92 54.44 1.92 -53.45
CA LYS A 92 54.83 1.73 -52.04
C LYS A 92 54.92 3.06 -51.28
N GLU A 93 55.41 4.13 -51.90
CA GLU A 93 55.57 5.44 -51.24
C GLU A 93 54.22 6.02 -50.75
N ARG A 94 53.10 5.69 -51.41
CA ARG A 94 51.77 6.18 -51.00
C ARG A 94 51.27 5.54 -49.72
N LEU A 95 51.63 4.27 -49.48
CA LEU A 95 51.33 3.59 -48.21
C LEU A 95 52.14 4.23 -47.08
N ALA A 96 53.43 4.47 -47.31
CA ALA A 96 54.29 5.19 -46.38
C ALA A 96 53.74 6.60 -46.05
N SER A 97 53.22 7.32 -47.05
CA SER A 97 52.58 8.63 -46.84
C SER A 97 51.26 8.57 -46.05
N HIS A 98 50.49 7.48 -46.16
CA HIS A 98 49.23 7.31 -45.42
C HIS A 98 49.47 6.98 -43.94
N VAL A 99 50.38 6.04 -43.67
CA VAL A 99 50.83 5.74 -42.30
C VAL A 99 51.46 6.99 -41.69
N GLY A 100 52.40 7.57 -42.45
CA GLY A 100 53.21 8.73 -42.14
C GLY A 100 53.63 8.85 -40.67
N GLY A 101 53.61 10.08 -40.15
CA GLY A 101 54.12 10.38 -38.82
C GLY A 101 53.22 9.93 -37.67
N PRO A 102 53.73 9.97 -36.43
CA PRO A 102 53.02 9.49 -35.23
C PRO A 102 51.69 10.20 -34.96
N ASN A 103 51.48 11.41 -35.48
CA ASN A 103 50.28 12.23 -35.25
C ASN A 103 49.32 12.26 -36.46
N ILE A 104 49.50 11.37 -37.44
CA ILE A 104 48.57 11.25 -38.57
C ILE A 104 47.38 10.35 -38.18
N ALA A 105 46.25 10.55 -38.86
CA ALA A 105 45.00 9.85 -38.64
C ALA A 105 45.15 8.33 -38.47
N HIS A 106 46.00 7.67 -39.27
CA HIS A 106 46.27 6.23 -39.16
C HIS A 106 46.83 5.85 -37.79
N ASN A 107 47.91 6.49 -37.34
CA ASN A 107 48.54 6.18 -36.06
C ASN A 107 47.67 6.57 -34.85
N ILE A 108 46.87 7.63 -34.98
CA ILE A 108 45.88 8.00 -33.95
C ILE A 108 44.79 6.92 -33.85
N ALA A 109 44.26 6.46 -34.99
CA ALA A 109 43.26 5.40 -35.01
C ALA A 109 43.84 4.09 -34.47
N TRP A 110 45.08 3.77 -34.82
CA TRP A 110 45.79 2.60 -34.31
C TRP A 110 45.97 2.65 -32.78
N ARG A 111 46.42 3.77 -32.21
CA ARG A 111 46.49 3.94 -30.74
C ARG A 111 45.13 3.74 -30.09
N LYS A 112 44.08 4.36 -30.64
CA LYS A 112 42.71 4.17 -30.13
C LYS A 112 42.25 2.71 -30.20
N CYS A 113 42.65 1.99 -31.25
CA CYS A 113 42.38 0.56 -31.38
C CYS A 113 43.16 -0.25 -30.33
N GLN A 114 44.45 0.03 -30.13
CA GLN A 114 45.25 -0.62 -29.09
C GLN A 114 44.68 -0.39 -27.69
N ASP A 115 44.29 0.84 -27.37
CA ASP A 115 43.65 1.20 -26.10
C ASP A 115 42.31 0.45 -25.92
N LEU A 116 41.51 0.34 -26.99
CA LEU A 116 40.25 -0.42 -26.99
C LEU A 116 40.48 -1.94 -26.85
N MET A 117 41.52 -2.48 -27.46
CA MET A 117 41.86 -3.91 -27.38
C MET A 117 42.47 -4.26 -26.01
N ASN A 118 43.01 -3.28 -25.29
CA ASN A 118 43.52 -3.43 -23.93
C ASN A 118 42.36 -3.44 -22.92
N GLN A 119 41.69 -4.60 -22.80
CA GLN A 119 40.56 -4.80 -21.88
C GLN A 119 40.87 -4.41 -20.42
N ASN A 120 42.14 -4.48 -19.99
CA ASN A 120 42.55 -4.11 -18.64
C ASN A 120 42.43 -2.61 -18.32
N GLN A 121 42.38 -1.75 -19.35
CA GLN A 121 42.16 -0.31 -19.23
C GLN A 121 40.68 0.07 -19.42
N HIS A 122 39.81 -0.90 -19.69
CA HIS A 122 38.39 -0.61 -19.82
C HIS A 122 37.87 -0.06 -18.50
N ILE A 123 36.96 0.89 -18.59
CA ILE A 123 36.40 1.56 -17.41
C ILE A 123 35.81 0.55 -16.42
N LYS A 124 35.23 -0.56 -16.91
CA LYS A 124 34.71 -1.66 -16.09
C LYS A 124 35.81 -2.31 -15.23
N VAL A 125 37.02 -2.50 -15.77
CA VAL A 125 38.16 -3.08 -15.05
C VAL A 125 38.76 -2.09 -14.07
N ALA A 126 38.91 -0.82 -14.47
CA ALA A 126 39.39 0.24 -13.58
C ALA A 126 38.46 0.41 -12.37
N ILE A 127 37.16 0.35 -12.62
CA ILE A 127 36.14 0.40 -11.59
C ILE A 127 36.14 -0.87 -10.70
N SER A 128 36.26 -2.07 -11.28
CA SER A 128 36.34 -3.30 -10.46
C SER A 128 37.62 -3.40 -9.63
N LYS A 129 38.64 -2.59 -9.95
CA LYS A 129 39.93 -2.51 -9.24
C LYS A 129 39.94 -1.52 -8.07
N GLN A 130 38.78 -1.02 -7.61
CA GLN A 130 38.76 -0.20 -6.39
C GLN A 130 39.40 -0.96 -5.21
N SER A 131 40.11 -0.23 -4.36
CA SER A 131 40.80 -0.82 -3.22
C SER A 131 39.80 -1.43 -2.23
N GLU A 132 40.20 -2.51 -1.58
CA GLU A 132 39.42 -3.17 -0.53
C GLU A 132 38.94 -2.17 0.53
N GLN A 133 39.80 -1.21 0.90
CA GLN A 133 39.46 -0.11 1.81
C GLN A 133 38.28 0.74 1.35
N VAL A 134 38.18 1.08 0.05
CA VAL A 134 37.07 1.90 -0.46
C VAL A 134 35.77 1.10 -0.43
N CYS A 135 35.83 -0.19 -0.80
CA CYS A 135 34.69 -1.11 -0.69
C CYS A 135 34.20 -1.23 0.76
N ASP A 136 35.12 -1.34 1.72
CA ASP A 136 34.81 -1.44 3.15
C ASP A 136 34.21 -0.15 3.70
N LEU A 137 34.72 1.01 3.29
CA LEU A 137 34.17 2.31 3.66
C LEU A 137 32.74 2.48 3.11
N TYR A 138 32.52 2.13 1.84
CA TYR A 138 31.20 2.17 1.23
C TYR A 138 30.22 1.25 1.95
N ARG A 139 30.64 0.02 2.25
CA ARG A 139 29.82 -0.96 2.95
C ARG A 139 29.41 -0.46 4.34
N ARG A 140 30.35 0.08 5.13
CA ARG A 140 30.05 0.63 6.45
C ARG A 140 29.07 1.81 6.39
N ARG A 141 29.19 2.71 5.40
CA ARG A 141 28.23 3.81 5.17
C ARG A 141 26.84 3.30 4.83
N LEU A 142 26.77 2.29 3.97
CA LEU A 142 25.51 1.67 3.56
C LEU A 142 24.85 0.99 4.76
N THR A 143 25.61 0.28 5.60
CA THR A 143 25.12 -0.32 6.84
C THR A 143 24.52 0.75 7.76
N ALA A 144 25.25 1.84 8.04
CA ALA A 144 24.73 2.94 8.86
C ALA A 144 23.42 3.53 8.31
N SER A 145 23.33 3.72 6.99
CA SER A 145 22.11 4.20 6.33
C SER A 145 20.96 3.20 6.47
N ILE A 146 21.23 1.90 6.30
CA ILE A 146 20.24 0.83 6.46
C ILE A 146 19.76 0.76 7.90
N ASP A 147 20.63 0.88 8.90
CA ASP A 147 20.26 0.84 10.31
C ASP A 147 19.30 1.98 10.69
N CYS A 148 19.58 3.20 10.22
CA CYS A 148 18.67 4.33 10.39
C CYS A 148 17.31 4.07 9.71
N ILE A 149 17.32 3.57 8.47
CA ILE A 149 16.08 3.26 7.73
C ILE A 149 15.30 2.14 8.43
N HIS A 150 15.99 1.11 8.93
CA HIS A 150 15.38 0.01 9.65
C HIS A 150 14.63 0.51 10.88
N PHE A 151 15.26 1.39 11.67
CA PHE A 151 14.63 2.01 12.83
C PHE A 151 13.39 2.82 12.43
N LEU A 152 13.49 3.69 11.42
CA LEU A 152 12.36 4.54 10.99
C LEU A 152 11.17 3.71 10.50
N LEU A 153 11.43 2.67 9.71
CA LEU A 153 10.38 1.76 9.21
C LEU A 153 9.70 1.01 10.35
N LYS A 154 10.48 0.48 11.30
CA LYS A 154 9.94 -0.24 12.46
C LYS A 154 9.00 0.63 13.29
N GLN A 155 9.31 1.93 13.40
CA GLN A 155 8.51 2.91 14.12
C GLN A 155 7.41 3.57 13.27
N GLY A 156 7.33 3.29 11.96
CA GLY A 156 6.39 3.95 11.07
C GLY A 156 6.61 5.46 10.93
N LEU A 157 7.84 5.94 11.13
CA LEU A 157 8.17 7.36 11.15
C LEU A 157 8.44 7.91 9.74
N ALA A 158 8.07 9.17 9.51
CA ALA A 158 8.44 9.88 8.30
C ALA A 158 9.97 10.05 8.24
N PHE A 159 10.57 10.03 7.04
CA PHE A 159 12.03 10.08 6.91
C PHE A 159 12.54 11.51 6.77
N ARG A 160 11.72 12.37 6.15
CA ARG A 160 12.16 13.63 5.54
C ARG A 160 11.70 14.82 6.36
N GLY A 161 12.55 15.84 6.42
CA GLY A 161 12.21 17.15 6.97
C GLY A 161 11.46 17.99 5.93
N HIS A 162 10.77 19.04 6.38
CA HIS A 162 10.25 20.07 5.47
C HIS A 162 11.39 20.85 4.80
N ASP A 163 12.43 21.13 5.57
CA ASP A 163 13.69 21.70 5.10
C ASP A 163 14.85 20.83 5.58
N GLU A 164 15.66 20.32 4.65
CA GLU A 164 16.84 19.51 4.95
C GLU A 164 18.15 20.27 4.71
N SER A 165 18.09 21.59 4.54
CA SER A 165 19.28 22.43 4.49
C SER A 165 20.09 22.30 5.78
N THR A 166 21.40 22.52 5.72
CA THR A 166 22.28 22.48 6.90
C THR A 166 21.92 23.51 7.96
N ASN A 167 21.15 24.53 7.58
CA ASN A 167 20.69 25.59 8.48
C ASN A 167 19.30 25.32 9.09
N SER A 168 18.65 24.22 8.70
CA SER A 168 17.35 23.83 9.24
C SER A 168 17.48 23.36 10.68
N ALA A 169 16.57 23.81 11.54
CA ALA A 169 16.48 23.31 12.92
C ALA A 169 16.02 21.85 13.00
N ASN A 170 15.45 21.30 11.93
CA ASN A 170 15.04 19.91 11.83
C ASN A 170 15.19 19.43 10.38
N GLN A 171 16.31 18.74 10.09
CA GLN A 171 16.59 18.22 8.75
C GLN A 171 15.79 16.95 8.42
N GLY A 172 14.92 16.48 9.31
CA GLY A 172 14.14 15.26 9.14
C GLY A 172 14.74 14.06 9.87
N ASN A 173 13.86 13.12 10.21
CA ASN A 173 14.21 12.02 11.10
C ASN A 173 15.36 11.15 10.58
N PHE A 174 15.53 10.97 9.27
CA PHE A 174 16.65 10.18 8.74
C PHE A 174 18.01 10.87 8.97
N LEU A 175 18.10 12.17 8.67
CA LEU A 175 19.36 12.90 8.82
C LEU A 175 19.69 13.10 10.30
N GLU A 176 18.70 13.42 11.13
CA GLU A 176 18.90 13.56 12.58
C GLU A 176 19.29 12.22 13.23
N LEU A 177 18.70 11.11 12.81
CA LEU A 177 19.08 9.79 13.31
C LEU A 177 20.48 9.37 12.84
N LEU A 178 20.88 9.74 11.63
CA LEU A 178 22.22 9.45 11.12
C LEU A 178 23.30 10.28 11.83
N LYS A 179 23.02 11.55 12.16
CA LYS A 179 23.87 12.38 13.03
C LYS A 179 23.99 11.77 14.42
N TYR A 180 22.87 11.42 15.03
CA TYR A 180 22.85 10.76 16.33
C TYR A 180 23.71 9.49 16.34
N LEU A 181 23.60 8.66 15.29
CA LEU A 181 24.42 7.46 15.14
C LEU A 181 25.92 7.79 14.98
N ALA A 182 26.25 8.84 14.23
CA ALA A 182 27.62 9.31 14.06
C ALA A 182 28.22 9.82 15.39
N GLU A 183 27.48 10.61 16.17
CA GLU A 183 27.92 11.14 17.46
C GLU A 183 28.24 10.03 18.47
N HIS A 184 27.50 8.92 18.42
CA HIS A 184 27.66 7.80 19.36
C HIS A 184 28.53 6.66 18.82
N ASN A 185 29.01 6.75 17.58
CA ASN A 185 29.86 5.73 16.97
C ASN A 185 30.97 6.37 16.13
N GLU A 186 32.16 6.48 16.72
CA GLU A 186 33.35 7.08 16.11
C GLU A 186 33.69 6.45 14.75
N SER A 187 33.53 5.12 14.61
CA SER A 187 33.80 4.42 13.35
C SER A 187 32.84 4.81 12.22
N ILE A 188 31.60 5.20 12.56
CA ILE A 188 30.60 5.69 11.62
C ILE A 188 30.80 7.20 11.38
N ASN A 189 31.15 7.97 12.41
CA ASN A 189 31.36 9.41 12.31
C ASN A 189 32.33 9.78 11.19
N HIS A 190 33.46 9.08 11.11
CA HIS A 190 34.52 9.33 10.12
C HIS A 190 34.14 8.99 8.67
N ILE A 191 32.97 8.41 8.42
CA ILE A 191 32.62 7.90 7.09
C ILE A 191 31.28 8.40 6.56
N VAL A 192 30.44 9.07 7.35
CA VAL A 192 29.10 9.56 6.95
C VAL A 192 29.04 11.08 6.85
N LEU A 193 27.95 11.60 6.26
CA LEU A 193 27.67 13.05 6.15
C LEU A 193 28.85 13.81 5.52
N GLU A 194 29.37 14.85 6.18
CA GLU A 194 30.46 15.70 5.70
C GLU A 194 31.79 14.95 5.57
N ASN A 195 31.96 13.83 6.30
CA ASN A 195 33.16 12.99 6.24
C ASN A 195 33.10 11.97 5.09
N ALA A 196 31.96 11.84 4.40
CA ALA A 196 31.84 11.01 3.21
C ALA A 196 32.16 11.82 1.93
N PRO A 197 32.68 11.19 0.87
CA PRO A 197 32.80 11.84 -0.44
C PRO A 197 31.42 12.35 -0.90
N GLU A 198 31.34 13.59 -1.38
CA GLU A 198 30.07 14.31 -1.66
C GLU A 198 29.01 13.43 -2.36
N ASN A 199 29.38 12.81 -3.49
CA ASN A 199 28.43 12.01 -4.27
C ASN A 199 28.05 10.66 -3.61
N HIS A 200 28.75 10.26 -2.54
CA HIS A 200 28.64 8.95 -1.87
C HIS A 200 28.21 9.07 -0.39
N GLN A 201 27.53 10.15 -0.03
CA GLN A 201 26.94 10.31 1.31
C GLN A 201 25.81 9.32 1.59
N LEU A 202 25.20 8.74 0.54
CA LEU A 202 24.04 7.82 0.62
C LEU A 202 22.77 8.43 1.24
N ILE A 203 22.71 9.74 1.42
CA ILE A 203 21.58 10.44 2.04
C ILE A 203 20.45 10.82 1.07
N ALA A 204 20.65 10.65 -0.25
CA ALA A 204 19.72 11.13 -1.25
C ALA A 204 18.34 10.41 -1.19
N PRO A 205 17.22 11.12 -1.44
CA PRO A 205 15.87 10.52 -1.38
C PRO A 205 15.70 9.28 -2.27
N LYS A 206 16.31 9.31 -3.46
CA LYS A 206 16.26 8.19 -4.41
C LYS A 206 16.95 6.94 -3.86
N ILE A 207 18.00 7.11 -3.06
CA ILE A 207 18.72 6.01 -2.43
C ILE A 207 17.87 5.42 -1.31
N GLN A 208 17.25 6.26 -0.47
CA GLN A 208 16.31 5.81 0.55
C GLN A 208 15.14 5.02 -0.06
N LYS A 209 14.56 5.51 -1.16
CA LYS A 209 13.55 4.80 -1.96
C LYS A 209 14.01 3.44 -2.45
N ASP A 210 15.20 3.38 -3.04
CA ASP A 210 15.78 2.12 -3.50
C ASP A 210 16.01 1.14 -2.32
N ILE A 211 16.47 1.61 -1.15
CA ILE A 211 16.68 0.76 0.04
C ILE A 211 15.36 0.22 0.59
N VAL A 212 14.35 1.07 0.79
CA VAL A 212 13.04 0.63 1.30
C VAL A 212 12.39 -0.37 0.34
N ASN A 213 12.54 -0.17 -0.97
CA ASN A 213 12.08 -1.14 -1.96
C ASN A 213 12.77 -2.51 -1.81
N VAL A 214 14.09 -2.53 -1.58
CA VAL A 214 14.82 -3.78 -1.28
C VAL A 214 14.28 -4.44 -0.03
N VAL A 215 14.07 -3.67 1.04
CA VAL A 215 13.54 -4.19 2.31
C VAL A 215 12.16 -4.79 2.11
N ALA A 216 11.24 -4.08 1.45
CA ALA A 216 9.91 -4.59 1.15
C ALA A 216 9.96 -5.87 0.29
N LEU A 217 10.84 -5.90 -0.71
CA LEU A 217 11.04 -7.08 -1.55
C LEU A 217 11.58 -8.27 -0.75
N GLU A 218 12.53 -8.08 0.17
CA GLU A 218 13.00 -9.18 1.02
C GLU A 218 11.94 -9.64 2.02
N THR A 219 11.09 -8.74 2.53
CA THR A 219 9.94 -9.10 3.37
C THR A 219 8.94 -9.96 2.61
N THR A 220 8.56 -9.56 1.39
CA THR A 220 7.69 -10.38 0.54
C THR A 220 8.34 -11.72 0.17
N ASN A 221 9.63 -11.76 -0.15
CA ASN A 221 10.34 -13.01 -0.43
C ASN A 221 10.38 -13.94 0.78
N ALA A 222 10.53 -13.41 2.00
CA ALA A 222 10.47 -14.20 3.22
C ALA A 222 9.08 -14.83 3.41
N ILE A 223 8.00 -14.11 3.12
CA ILE A 223 6.62 -14.63 3.13
C ILE A 223 6.47 -15.74 2.06
N ILE A 224 6.93 -15.50 0.82
CA ILE A 224 6.87 -16.50 -0.26
C ILE A 224 7.70 -17.75 0.09
N THR A 225 8.84 -17.58 0.75
CA THR A 225 9.69 -18.71 1.16
C THR A 225 9.06 -19.53 2.28
N ASP A 226 8.34 -18.88 3.19
CA ASP A 226 7.58 -19.56 4.25
C ASP A 226 6.38 -20.33 3.66
N LEU A 227 5.66 -19.73 2.70
CA LEU A 227 4.59 -20.37 1.93
C LEU A 227 5.11 -21.57 1.10
N GLY A 228 6.24 -21.41 0.40
CA GLY A 228 6.81 -22.46 -0.45
C GLY A 228 5.88 -22.88 -1.59
N ASP A 229 5.63 -24.19 -1.68
CA ASP A 229 4.75 -24.80 -2.68
C ASP A 229 3.35 -25.11 -2.13
N GLU A 230 3.05 -24.70 -0.91
CA GLU A 230 1.76 -24.92 -0.28
C GLU A 230 0.64 -24.12 -0.96
N LEU A 231 -0.58 -24.63 -0.79
CA LEU A 231 -1.79 -23.96 -1.25
C LEU A 231 -2.14 -22.82 -0.29
N PHE A 232 -2.73 -21.74 -0.83
CA PHE A 232 -3.07 -20.57 -0.04
C PHE A 232 -4.43 -19.98 -0.42
N ALA A 233 -4.97 -19.16 0.45
CA ALA A 233 -6.12 -18.32 0.19
C ALA A 233 -5.69 -16.86 0.01
N ILE A 234 -6.46 -16.11 -0.78
CA ILE A 234 -6.31 -14.67 -0.89
C ILE A 234 -7.46 -13.93 -0.26
N ILE A 235 -7.13 -12.80 0.33
CA ILE A 235 -8.08 -11.86 0.93
C ILE A 235 -7.82 -10.51 0.28
N VAL A 236 -8.83 -9.97 -0.38
CA VAL A 236 -8.74 -8.73 -1.15
C VAL A 236 -9.83 -7.78 -0.69
N ASP A 237 -9.45 -6.54 -0.47
CA ASP A 237 -10.35 -5.47 -0.09
C ASP A 237 -9.97 -4.20 -0.86
N GLU A 238 -10.97 -3.44 -1.30
CA GLU A 238 -10.79 -2.19 -2.04
C GLU A 238 -11.01 -1.01 -1.09
N ALA A 239 -10.15 0.01 -1.19
CA ALA A 239 -10.38 1.28 -0.53
C ALA A 239 -9.84 2.44 -1.34
N HIS A 240 -10.54 3.56 -1.23
CA HIS A 240 -10.04 4.82 -1.73
C HIS A 240 -8.99 5.38 -0.78
N ASP A 241 -7.88 5.85 -1.33
CA ASP A 241 -6.98 6.74 -0.61
C ASP A 241 -7.60 8.14 -0.47
N ILE A 242 -6.94 9.01 0.29
CA ILE A 242 -7.44 10.37 0.54
C ILE A 242 -7.46 11.21 -0.76
N SER A 243 -6.72 10.81 -1.80
CA SER A 243 -6.76 11.45 -3.13
C SER A 243 -7.88 10.91 -4.02
N ASN A 244 -8.76 10.07 -3.46
CA ASN A 244 -9.84 9.34 -4.13
C ASN A 244 -9.34 8.40 -5.23
N LYS A 245 -8.09 7.93 -5.13
CA LYS A 245 -7.62 6.84 -5.98
C LYS A 245 -7.99 5.52 -5.35
N GLU A 246 -8.47 4.61 -6.18
CA GLU A 246 -8.75 3.24 -5.76
C GLU A 246 -7.45 2.47 -5.55
N GLN A 247 -7.33 1.87 -4.38
CA GLN A 247 -6.23 1.00 -3.99
C GLN A 247 -6.83 -0.34 -3.58
N MET A 248 -6.16 -1.42 -3.97
CA MET A 248 -6.57 -2.78 -3.63
C MET A 248 -5.52 -3.42 -2.74
N ALA A 249 -5.90 -3.76 -1.51
CA ALA A 249 -5.07 -4.44 -0.55
C ALA A 249 -5.20 -5.96 -0.71
N ILE A 250 -4.07 -6.66 -0.81
CA ILE A 250 -4.02 -8.12 -0.99
C ILE A 250 -3.28 -8.72 0.20
N ALA A 251 -3.89 -9.70 0.86
CA ALA A 251 -3.28 -10.52 1.88
C ALA A 251 -3.35 -12.00 1.51
N LEU A 252 -2.33 -12.75 1.90
CA LEU A 252 -2.24 -14.20 1.75
C LEU A 252 -2.51 -14.87 3.09
N ARG A 253 -3.26 -15.97 3.06
CA ARG A 253 -3.53 -16.81 4.22
C ARG A 253 -3.25 -18.26 3.91
N TYR A 254 -2.43 -18.90 4.72
CA TYR A 254 -2.00 -20.29 4.50
C TYR A 254 -1.59 -20.96 5.81
N VAL A 255 -1.39 -22.27 5.75
CA VAL A 255 -0.85 -23.06 6.86
C VAL A 255 0.67 -23.10 6.70
N ASN A 256 1.41 -22.53 7.65
CA ASN A 256 2.86 -22.58 7.61
C ASN A 256 3.38 -23.99 7.94
N LYS A 257 4.69 -24.19 7.80
CA LYS A 257 5.37 -25.47 8.07
C LYS A 257 5.23 -25.98 9.51
N LYS A 258 4.80 -25.12 10.45
CA LYS A 258 4.51 -25.50 11.84
C LYS A 258 3.07 -25.98 12.03
N GLY A 259 2.28 -26.09 10.96
CA GLY A 259 0.85 -26.41 11.02
C GLY A 259 -0.01 -25.27 11.58
N SER A 260 0.56 -24.06 11.71
CA SER A 260 -0.15 -22.88 12.22
C SER A 260 -0.63 -22.01 11.07
N ILE A 261 -1.78 -21.40 11.25
CA ILE A 261 -2.40 -20.56 10.23
C ILE A 261 -1.83 -19.17 10.35
N VAL A 262 -1.30 -18.67 9.24
CA VAL A 262 -0.70 -17.35 9.15
C VAL A 262 -1.41 -16.52 8.10
N GLU A 263 -1.52 -15.23 8.38
CA GLU A 263 -2.04 -14.22 7.48
C GLU A 263 -0.97 -13.15 7.33
N HIS A 264 -0.56 -12.90 6.08
CA HIS A 264 0.45 -11.92 5.73
C HIS A 264 -0.11 -10.95 4.70
N PHE A 265 -0.04 -9.66 4.99
CA PHE A 265 -0.24 -8.61 4.01
C PHE A 265 0.84 -8.73 2.95
N PHE A 266 0.42 -8.82 1.70
CA PHE A 266 1.30 -9.14 0.58
C PHE A 266 1.66 -7.91 -0.22
N GLY A 267 0.69 -7.00 -0.39
CA GLY A 267 0.93 -5.74 -1.05
C GLY A 267 -0.37 -4.98 -1.30
N MET A 268 -0.19 -3.75 -1.77
CA MET A 268 -1.24 -2.88 -2.23
C MET A 268 -0.94 -2.44 -3.66
N VAL A 269 -1.94 -2.54 -4.51
CA VAL A 269 -1.86 -2.17 -5.92
C VAL A 269 -2.82 -1.03 -6.20
N TYR A 270 -2.35 -0.07 -6.99
CA TYR A 270 -3.20 1.01 -7.49
C TYR A 270 -4.07 0.45 -8.60
N VAL A 271 -5.38 0.68 -8.53
CA VAL A 271 -6.32 0.21 -9.53
C VAL A 271 -6.90 1.41 -10.25
N LYS A 272 -6.71 1.48 -11.57
CA LYS A 272 -7.16 2.62 -12.38
C LYS A 272 -8.69 2.72 -12.47
N ASP A 273 -9.36 1.58 -12.47
CA ASP A 273 -10.81 1.46 -12.46
C ASP A 273 -11.23 0.19 -11.72
N THR A 274 -12.37 0.22 -11.02
CA THR A 274 -12.88 -0.93 -10.25
C THR A 274 -13.56 -1.97 -11.16
N THR A 275 -13.20 -2.03 -12.45
CA THR A 275 -13.74 -3.09 -13.30
C THR A 275 -13.09 -4.41 -12.92
N VAL A 276 -13.86 -5.48 -13.01
CA VAL A 276 -13.40 -6.79 -12.56
C VAL A 276 -12.18 -7.29 -13.34
N LEU A 277 -12.11 -6.95 -14.63
CA LEU A 277 -10.96 -7.26 -15.47
C LEU A 277 -9.69 -6.55 -14.98
N SER A 278 -9.79 -5.25 -14.64
CA SER A 278 -8.65 -4.51 -14.09
C SER A 278 -8.21 -5.09 -12.75
N LEU A 279 -9.14 -5.39 -11.84
CA LEU A 279 -8.81 -6.01 -10.54
C LEU A 279 -8.07 -7.35 -10.72
N LYS A 280 -8.54 -8.20 -11.64
CA LYS A 280 -7.87 -9.47 -11.95
C LYS A 280 -6.48 -9.25 -12.57
N MET A 281 -6.35 -8.31 -13.52
CA MET A 281 -5.06 -8.01 -14.14
C MET A 281 -4.02 -7.55 -13.13
N GLU A 282 -4.40 -6.70 -12.17
CA GLU A 282 -3.49 -6.23 -11.11
C GLU A 282 -3.08 -7.37 -10.16
N ILE A 283 -3.99 -8.30 -9.85
CA ILE A 283 -3.67 -9.52 -9.09
C ILE A 283 -2.69 -10.40 -9.88
N ASP A 284 -2.94 -10.61 -11.17
CA ASP A 284 -2.07 -11.41 -12.05
C ASP A 284 -0.67 -10.80 -12.15
N GLU A 285 -0.55 -9.49 -12.34
CA GLU A 285 0.74 -8.79 -12.40
C GLU A 285 1.50 -8.91 -11.07
N LEU A 286 0.82 -8.71 -9.94
CA LEU A 286 1.44 -8.88 -8.62
C LEU A 286 1.89 -10.33 -8.40
N PHE A 287 1.11 -11.31 -8.84
CA PHE A 287 1.47 -12.72 -8.73
C PHE A 287 2.65 -13.08 -9.61
N CYS A 288 2.65 -12.64 -10.88
CA CYS A 288 3.76 -12.82 -11.80
C CYS A 288 5.07 -12.22 -11.26
N LYS A 289 5.00 -11.02 -10.67
CA LYS A 289 6.15 -10.34 -10.06
C LYS A 289 6.81 -11.17 -8.95
N HIS A 290 6.03 -11.94 -8.19
CA HIS A 290 6.50 -12.72 -7.05
C HIS A 290 6.52 -14.25 -7.30
N GLY A 291 6.30 -14.70 -8.53
CA GLY A 291 6.32 -16.12 -8.88
C GLY A 291 5.16 -16.94 -8.29
N LEU A 292 4.02 -16.29 -8.02
CA LEU A 292 2.77 -16.96 -7.63
C LEU A 292 1.89 -17.27 -8.85
N SER A 293 0.96 -18.20 -8.68
CA SER A 293 0.00 -18.61 -9.71
C SER A 293 -1.38 -18.75 -9.10
N ILE A 294 -2.41 -18.33 -9.84
CA ILE A 294 -3.83 -18.49 -9.47
C ILE A 294 -4.19 -19.97 -9.28
N SER A 295 -3.53 -20.89 -9.99
CA SER A 295 -3.75 -22.34 -9.84
C SER A 295 -3.46 -22.88 -8.43
N ARG A 296 -2.70 -22.13 -7.61
CA ARG A 296 -2.40 -22.51 -6.21
C ARG A 296 -3.38 -21.92 -5.20
N ILE A 297 -4.29 -21.04 -5.63
CA ILE A 297 -5.32 -20.49 -4.76
C ILE A 297 -6.33 -21.58 -4.41
N HIS A 298 -6.62 -21.80 -3.14
CA HIS A 298 -7.69 -22.69 -2.67
C HIS A 298 -8.82 -21.94 -1.97
N GLY A 299 -8.63 -20.66 -1.67
CA GLY A 299 -9.66 -19.81 -1.08
C GLY A 299 -9.58 -18.38 -1.58
N GLN A 300 -10.74 -17.74 -1.74
CA GLN A 300 -10.84 -16.32 -2.05
C GLN A 300 -11.86 -15.67 -1.11
N GLY A 301 -11.42 -14.63 -0.39
CA GLY A 301 -12.21 -13.94 0.63
C GLY A 301 -12.32 -12.46 0.34
N TYR A 302 -13.49 -12.00 -0.11
CA TYR A 302 -13.76 -10.61 -0.48
C TYR A 302 -15.06 -10.11 0.15
N ASP A 303 -15.34 -8.82 -0.01
CA ASP A 303 -16.64 -8.26 0.30
C ASP A 303 -17.71 -8.65 -0.75
N GLY A 304 -18.96 -8.32 -0.45
CA GLY A 304 -20.11 -8.62 -1.30
C GLY A 304 -20.34 -7.59 -2.41
N ALA A 305 -19.35 -6.78 -2.78
CA ALA A 305 -19.53 -5.83 -3.88
C ALA A 305 -19.81 -6.57 -5.20
N SER A 306 -20.63 -5.99 -6.08
CA SER A 306 -21.01 -6.62 -7.35
C SER A 306 -19.79 -6.96 -8.22
N ASN A 307 -18.75 -6.13 -8.17
CA ASN A 307 -17.49 -6.35 -8.89
C ASN A 307 -16.70 -7.55 -8.31
N MET A 308 -16.88 -7.86 -7.02
CA MET A 308 -16.20 -8.97 -6.36
C MET A 308 -16.97 -10.28 -6.47
N GLN A 309 -18.27 -10.29 -6.13
CA GLN A 309 -19.08 -11.51 -6.04
C GLN A 309 -20.00 -11.78 -7.24
N GLY A 310 -20.12 -10.85 -8.20
CA GLY A 310 -21.12 -10.89 -9.28
C GLY A 310 -21.11 -12.18 -10.12
N GLU A 311 -22.30 -12.74 -10.37
CA GLU A 311 -22.52 -14.08 -10.92
C GLU A 311 -21.92 -14.36 -12.31
N PHE A 312 -21.86 -13.36 -13.19
CA PHE A 312 -21.35 -13.54 -14.56
C PHE A 312 -19.93 -13.01 -14.74
N CYS A 313 -19.64 -11.88 -14.10
CA CYS A 313 -18.46 -11.07 -14.37
C CYS A 313 -17.72 -10.62 -13.11
N GLY A 314 -18.07 -11.10 -11.91
CA GLY A 314 -17.37 -10.76 -10.65
C GLY A 314 -16.01 -11.44 -10.53
N LEU A 315 -15.11 -10.87 -9.70
CA LEU A 315 -13.73 -11.33 -9.52
C LEU A 315 -13.69 -12.79 -9.10
N LYS A 316 -14.61 -13.16 -8.20
CA LYS A 316 -14.94 -14.54 -7.82
C LYS A 316 -15.00 -15.48 -9.01
N ASN A 317 -15.77 -15.11 -10.03
CA ASN A 317 -16.05 -15.98 -11.17
C ASN A 317 -14.91 -16.02 -12.17
N LEU A 318 -14.14 -14.94 -12.33
CA LEU A 318 -12.94 -14.98 -13.16
C LEU A 318 -11.89 -15.93 -12.57
N ILE A 319 -11.66 -15.86 -11.26
CA ILE A 319 -10.73 -16.76 -10.56
C ILE A 319 -11.25 -18.21 -10.59
N LEU A 320 -12.55 -18.44 -10.36
CA LEU A 320 -13.14 -19.79 -10.43
C LEU A 320 -13.06 -20.42 -11.83
N LYS A 321 -13.13 -19.61 -12.89
CA LYS A 321 -12.97 -20.10 -14.27
C LYS A 321 -11.55 -20.61 -14.54
N GLU A 322 -10.54 -19.99 -13.93
CA GLU A 322 -9.14 -20.42 -14.06
C GLU A 322 -8.77 -21.52 -13.07
N ASN A 323 -9.39 -21.51 -11.88
CA ASN A 323 -9.17 -22.48 -10.84
C ASN A 323 -10.48 -22.79 -10.10
N SER A 324 -11.11 -23.90 -10.45
CA SER A 324 -12.37 -24.36 -9.86
C SER A 324 -12.29 -24.70 -8.37
N TYR A 325 -11.09 -24.85 -7.82
CA TYR A 325 -10.85 -25.15 -6.40
C TYR A 325 -10.64 -23.90 -5.54
N ALA A 326 -10.63 -22.70 -6.13
CA ALA A 326 -10.52 -21.44 -5.39
C ALA A 326 -11.85 -21.04 -4.75
N PHE A 327 -12.22 -21.72 -3.65
CA PHE A 327 -13.53 -21.55 -3.02
C PHE A 327 -13.74 -20.13 -2.50
N TYR A 328 -14.84 -19.52 -2.94
CA TYR A 328 -15.23 -18.19 -2.48
C TYR A 328 -15.94 -18.26 -1.15
N VAL A 329 -15.53 -17.38 -0.25
CA VAL A 329 -16.30 -17.12 0.95
C VAL A 329 -16.46 -15.62 1.14
N HIS A 330 -17.68 -15.24 1.48
CA HIS A 330 -18.07 -13.86 1.67
C HIS A 330 -17.63 -13.38 3.06
N CYS A 331 -17.12 -12.15 3.16
CA CYS A 331 -16.74 -11.55 4.43
C CYS A 331 -17.92 -11.51 5.43
N PHE A 332 -17.88 -12.35 6.47
CA PHE A 332 -18.92 -12.42 7.50
C PHE A 332 -19.13 -11.09 8.26
N ALA A 333 -18.07 -10.34 8.49
CA ALA A 333 -18.17 -9.01 9.11
C ALA A 333 -18.94 -8.03 8.22
N HIS A 334 -18.76 -8.12 6.89
CA HIS A 334 -19.55 -7.37 5.93
C HIS A 334 -20.99 -7.84 5.90
N GLN A 335 -21.26 -9.15 5.95
CA GLN A 335 -22.62 -9.69 6.03
C GLN A 335 -23.37 -9.20 7.27
N LEU A 336 -22.74 -9.29 8.45
CA LEU A 336 -23.30 -8.80 9.71
C LEU A 336 -23.59 -7.29 9.63
N LYS A 337 -22.66 -6.52 9.04
CA LYS A 337 -22.89 -5.08 8.81
C LYS A 337 -24.12 -4.85 7.93
N LEU A 338 -24.29 -5.60 6.84
CA LEU A 338 -25.42 -5.42 5.94
C LEU A 338 -26.76 -5.73 6.63
N THR A 339 -26.81 -6.76 7.49
CA THR A 339 -27.98 -7.06 8.34
C THR A 339 -28.36 -5.83 9.18
N LEU A 340 -27.40 -5.24 9.89
CA LEU A 340 -27.65 -4.08 10.76
C LEU A 340 -28.11 -2.85 10.00
N VAL A 341 -27.50 -2.58 8.84
CA VAL A 341 -27.89 -1.47 7.96
C VAL A 341 -29.29 -1.66 7.40
N ALA A 342 -29.67 -2.88 7.01
CA ALA A 342 -31.01 -3.17 6.51
C ALA A 342 -32.06 -2.83 7.57
N ILE A 343 -31.82 -3.19 8.82
CA ILE A 343 -32.78 -2.99 9.92
C ILE A 343 -32.88 -1.53 10.32
N ALA A 344 -31.73 -0.85 10.40
CA ALA A 344 -31.71 0.57 10.65
C ALA A 344 -32.46 1.38 9.58
N LYS A 345 -32.49 0.91 8.33
CA LYS A 345 -33.22 1.57 7.25
C LYS A 345 -34.69 1.17 7.16
N ASN A 346 -35.01 -0.10 7.42
CA ASN A 346 -36.34 -0.65 7.19
C ASN A 346 -37.31 -0.41 8.35
N HIS A 347 -36.81 -0.28 9.59
CA HIS A 347 -37.65 0.03 10.75
C HIS A 347 -37.73 1.55 10.98
N ILE A 348 -38.93 2.12 10.91
CA ILE A 348 -39.15 3.58 10.92
C ILE A 348 -38.55 4.24 12.17
N GLN A 349 -38.81 3.69 13.35
CA GLN A 349 -38.34 4.22 14.64
C GLN A 349 -36.80 4.17 14.75
N VAL A 350 -36.18 3.08 14.30
CA VAL A 350 -34.70 2.93 14.30
C VAL A 350 -34.06 3.89 13.29
N SER A 351 -34.66 4.03 12.11
CA SER A 351 -34.23 5.00 11.10
C SER A 351 -34.32 6.44 11.64
N SER A 352 -35.42 6.75 12.33
CA SER A 352 -35.63 8.03 13.01
C SER A 352 -34.55 8.31 14.05
N LEU A 353 -34.20 7.32 14.88
CA LEU A 353 -33.10 7.41 15.85
C LEU A 353 -31.79 7.82 15.17
N PHE A 354 -31.35 7.11 14.12
CA PHE A 354 -30.07 7.40 13.48
C PHE A 354 -30.05 8.73 12.73
N ASN A 355 -31.18 9.15 12.16
CA ASN A 355 -31.34 10.49 11.56
C ASN A 355 -31.25 11.59 12.64
N LEU A 356 -31.87 11.38 13.79
CA LEU A 356 -31.79 12.31 14.91
C LEU A 356 -30.37 12.42 15.45
N VAL A 357 -29.70 11.29 15.67
CA VAL A 357 -28.29 11.27 16.11
C VAL A 357 -27.40 12.02 15.12
N SER A 358 -27.60 11.81 13.81
CA SER A 358 -26.83 12.53 12.78
C SER A 358 -27.08 14.05 12.82
N THR A 359 -28.33 14.46 13.03
CA THR A 359 -28.71 15.88 13.17
C THR A 359 -28.09 16.49 14.42
N LEU A 360 -28.20 15.81 15.56
CA LEU A 360 -27.62 16.20 16.84
C LEU A 360 -26.10 16.39 16.72
N LEU A 361 -25.40 15.46 16.08
CA LEU A 361 -23.96 15.55 15.86
C LEU A 361 -23.57 16.76 15.00
N ASN A 362 -24.39 17.13 14.02
CA ASN A 362 -24.15 18.33 13.22
C ASN A 362 -24.44 19.62 14.02
N VAL A 363 -25.47 19.64 14.87
CA VAL A 363 -25.81 20.81 15.70
C VAL A 363 -24.77 21.02 16.79
N VAL A 364 -24.45 19.99 17.57
CA VAL A 364 -23.52 20.09 18.71
C VAL A 364 -22.06 20.04 18.24
N GLY A 365 -21.74 19.16 17.29
CA GLY A 365 -20.39 18.96 16.77
C GLY A 365 -20.00 19.86 15.59
N GLY A 366 -20.92 20.64 15.03
CA GLY A 366 -20.67 21.45 13.83
C GLY A 366 -19.74 22.65 14.01
N SER A 367 -19.36 23.01 15.24
CA SER A 367 -18.45 24.11 15.54
C SER A 367 -17.51 23.77 16.69
N CYS A 368 -16.23 24.16 16.56
CA CYS A 368 -15.24 24.00 17.62
C CYS A 368 -15.67 24.69 18.93
N LYS A 369 -16.41 25.81 18.86
CA LYS A 369 -16.94 26.50 20.04
C LYS A 369 -17.95 25.65 20.80
N ARG A 370 -18.89 25.04 20.08
CA ARG A 370 -19.92 24.15 20.67
C ARG A 370 -19.30 22.86 21.20
N HIS A 371 -18.31 22.33 20.49
CA HIS A 371 -17.54 21.18 20.94
C HIS A 371 -16.80 21.46 22.25
N GLY A 372 -16.12 22.62 22.36
CA GLY A 372 -15.46 23.06 23.58
C GLY A 372 -16.43 23.26 24.75
N MET A 373 -17.60 23.85 24.50
CA MET A 373 -18.66 24.01 25.50
C MET A 373 -19.19 22.66 26.02
N LEU A 374 -19.45 21.70 25.11
CA LEU A 374 -19.87 20.35 25.50
C LEU A 374 -18.79 19.67 26.37
N HIS A 375 -17.52 19.81 25.98
CA HIS A 375 -16.39 19.25 26.72
C HIS A 375 -16.27 19.84 28.12
N GLU A 376 -16.40 21.17 28.25
CA GLU A 376 -16.40 21.86 29.55
C GLU A 376 -17.53 21.37 30.46
N ARG A 377 -18.74 21.20 29.91
CA ARG A 377 -19.89 20.66 30.65
C ARG A 377 -19.66 19.21 31.09
N GLN A 378 -19.10 18.38 30.22
CA GLN A 378 -18.76 17.00 30.57
C GLN A 378 -17.71 16.94 31.68
N ILE A 379 -16.69 17.81 31.65
CA ILE A 379 -15.69 17.91 32.72
C ILE A 379 -16.35 18.29 34.04
N ASN A 380 -17.25 19.27 34.04
CA ASN A 380 -17.96 19.69 35.25
C ASN A 380 -18.84 18.55 35.80
N TYR A 381 -19.58 17.86 34.95
CA TYR A 381 -20.35 16.68 35.34
C TYR A 381 -19.46 15.59 35.95
N VAL A 382 -18.35 15.23 35.30
CA VAL A 382 -17.40 14.23 35.81
C VAL A 382 -16.80 14.67 37.16
N ARG A 383 -16.47 15.95 37.31
CA ARG A 383 -15.94 16.50 38.58
C ARG A 383 -16.98 16.40 39.70
N GLU A 384 -18.23 16.73 39.44
CA GLU A 384 -19.31 16.62 40.42
C GLU A 384 -19.59 15.16 40.80
N ALA A 385 -19.67 14.27 39.82
CA ALA A 385 -19.90 12.84 40.03
C ALA A 385 -18.74 12.20 40.82
N LEU A 386 -17.48 12.60 40.56
CA LEU A 386 -16.32 12.22 41.38
C LEU A 386 -16.43 12.74 42.81
N GLY A 387 -16.85 14.00 42.99
CA GLY A 387 -17.03 14.61 44.32
C GLY A 387 -18.11 13.93 45.15
N LYS A 388 -19.16 13.40 44.51
CA LYS A 388 -20.22 12.62 45.14
C LYS A 388 -19.89 11.13 45.34
N GLY A 389 -18.78 10.66 44.76
CA GLY A 389 -18.40 9.24 44.77
C GLY A 389 -19.27 8.35 43.88
N GLU A 390 -19.99 8.92 42.91
CA GLU A 390 -20.86 8.20 41.98
C GLU A 390 -20.06 7.42 40.91
N ILE A 391 -18.83 7.88 40.62
CA ILE A 391 -17.92 7.25 39.67
C ILE A 391 -16.54 7.00 40.29
N PRO A 392 -15.89 5.87 39.97
CA PRO A 392 -14.56 5.56 40.49
C PRO A 392 -13.48 6.46 39.87
N SER A 393 -12.50 6.85 40.68
CA SER A 393 -11.25 7.48 40.23
C SER A 393 -10.20 6.41 39.89
N GLY A 394 -9.48 6.54 38.78
CA GLY A 394 -8.37 5.65 38.44
C GLY A 394 -7.68 6.00 37.12
N GLN A 395 -6.45 5.50 36.91
CA GLN A 395 -5.75 5.68 35.65
C GLN A 395 -6.50 5.00 34.50
N GLY A 396 -6.76 5.74 33.43
CA GLY A 396 -7.51 5.27 32.27
C GLY A 396 -9.03 5.38 32.40
N LEU A 397 -9.56 5.71 33.60
CA LEU A 397 -10.98 5.97 33.81
C LEU A 397 -11.29 7.45 33.58
N ASN A 398 -12.52 7.75 33.13
CA ASN A 398 -13.00 9.11 32.89
C ASN A 398 -12.13 9.92 31.91
N GLN A 399 -11.54 9.25 30.91
CA GLN A 399 -10.81 9.91 29.83
C GLN A 399 -11.72 10.89 29.09
N GLU A 400 -11.12 11.92 28.47
CA GLU A 400 -11.87 12.85 27.64
C GLU A 400 -12.63 12.10 26.54
N THR A 401 -13.95 12.17 26.59
CA THR A 401 -14.84 11.58 25.59
C THR A 401 -15.39 12.66 24.68
N SER A 402 -15.56 12.31 23.41
CA SER A 402 -16.13 13.19 22.40
C SER A 402 -17.23 12.46 21.65
N LEU A 403 -18.27 13.17 21.26
CA LEU A 403 -19.20 12.71 20.23
C LEU A 403 -18.44 12.57 18.91
N LYS A 404 -17.95 11.36 18.61
CA LYS A 404 -17.28 11.07 17.35
C LYS A 404 -18.29 11.19 16.23
N ARG A 405 -17.90 11.84 15.14
CA ARG A 405 -18.72 11.87 13.93
C ARG A 405 -18.90 10.44 13.44
N VAL A 406 -20.13 10.05 13.17
CA VAL A 406 -20.45 8.77 12.55
C VAL A 406 -19.79 8.75 11.17
N PHE A 407 -18.95 7.75 10.92
CA PHE A 407 -18.44 7.49 9.57
C PHE A 407 -19.26 6.35 8.98
N ASP A 408 -19.98 6.64 7.88
CA ASP A 408 -20.93 5.75 7.20
C ASP A 408 -20.42 4.32 6.93
N THR A 409 -19.10 4.13 6.89
CA THR A 409 -18.50 2.87 6.46
C THR A 409 -18.32 1.82 7.55
N ARG A 410 -18.41 2.15 8.85
CA ARG A 410 -18.13 1.18 9.93
C ARG A 410 -19.14 1.24 11.07
N TRP A 411 -19.96 0.21 11.20
CA TRP A 411 -21.05 0.14 12.18
C TRP A 411 -20.60 0.16 13.65
N GLY A 412 -19.39 -0.32 13.95
CA GLY A 412 -18.80 -0.15 15.29
C GLY A 412 -18.67 1.32 15.72
N SER A 413 -18.60 2.26 14.77
CA SER A 413 -18.65 3.69 15.08
C SER A 413 -20.04 4.15 15.53
N HIS A 414 -21.11 3.55 15.03
CA HIS A 414 -22.47 3.82 15.52
C HIS A 414 -22.62 3.34 16.95
N TYR A 415 -22.18 2.12 17.27
CA TYR A 415 -22.19 1.62 18.65
C TYR A 415 -21.44 2.56 19.60
N ALA A 416 -20.21 2.93 19.26
CA ALA A 416 -19.41 3.88 20.05
C ALA A 416 -20.09 5.27 20.16
N THR A 417 -20.80 5.70 19.11
CA THR A 417 -21.55 6.96 19.13
C THR A 417 -22.74 6.88 20.08
N LEU A 418 -23.51 5.78 20.07
CA LEU A 418 -24.63 5.56 20.99
C LEU A 418 -24.15 5.48 22.44
N ILE A 419 -23.05 4.77 22.71
CA ILE A 419 -22.43 4.75 24.04
C ILE A 419 -22.04 6.16 24.47
N ASN A 420 -21.33 6.92 23.63
CA ASN A 420 -20.93 8.28 23.97
C ASN A 420 -22.12 9.20 24.15
N LEU A 421 -23.20 8.99 23.40
CA LEU A 421 -24.45 9.72 23.55
C LEU A 421 -25.09 9.46 24.92
N ILE A 422 -25.16 8.20 25.35
CA ILE A 422 -25.68 7.81 26.68
C ILE A 422 -24.79 8.38 27.79
N LEU A 423 -23.47 8.25 27.66
CA LEU A 423 -22.51 8.74 28.67
C LEU A 423 -22.50 10.28 28.80
N MET A 424 -22.71 11.00 27.70
CA MET A 424 -22.68 12.46 27.66
C MET A 424 -24.07 13.08 27.67
N TYR A 425 -25.13 12.29 27.92
CA TYR A 425 -26.51 12.71 27.69
C TYR A 425 -26.87 14.03 28.39
N SER A 426 -26.58 14.16 29.69
CA SER A 426 -26.81 15.40 30.45
C SER A 426 -26.07 16.59 29.86
N SER A 427 -24.79 16.43 29.53
CA SER A 427 -23.97 17.49 28.94
C SER A 427 -24.48 17.93 27.56
N ILE A 428 -25.09 17.01 26.81
CA ILE A 428 -25.71 17.30 25.51
C ILE A 428 -26.99 18.12 25.70
N ILE A 429 -27.84 17.77 26.67
CA ILE A 429 -29.04 18.54 27.01
C ILE A 429 -28.64 19.96 27.40
N ASP A 430 -27.70 20.12 28.34
CA ASP A 430 -27.15 21.43 28.73
C ASP A 430 -26.64 22.22 27.51
N ALA A 431 -25.89 21.56 26.63
CA ALA A 431 -25.36 22.21 25.43
C ALA A 431 -26.47 22.68 24.48
N LEU A 432 -27.53 21.88 24.31
CA LEU A 432 -28.66 22.23 23.46
C LEU A 432 -29.51 23.35 24.07
N GLU A 433 -29.68 23.39 25.39
CA GLU A 433 -30.35 24.49 26.09
C GLU A 433 -29.60 25.82 25.85
N ILE A 434 -28.27 25.81 25.96
CA ILE A 434 -27.46 26.99 25.65
C ILE A 434 -27.61 27.38 24.17
N ILE A 435 -27.57 26.43 23.24
CA ILE A 435 -27.73 26.73 21.81
C ILE A 435 -29.13 27.26 21.50
N LYS A 436 -30.16 26.80 22.21
CA LYS A 436 -31.54 27.29 22.06
C LYS A 436 -31.65 28.76 22.45
N GLU A 437 -30.97 29.21 23.49
CA GLU A 437 -30.99 30.61 23.94
C GLU A 437 -30.01 31.49 23.14
N ASP A 438 -28.75 31.05 23.03
CA ASP A 438 -27.62 31.84 22.50
C ASP A 438 -27.30 31.54 21.01
N GLY A 439 -28.14 30.77 20.32
CA GLY A 439 -27.92 30.38 18.93
C GLY A 439 -27.78 31.59 18.00
N SER A 440 -26.74 31.55 17.15
CA SER A 440 -26.34 32.66 16.28
C SER A 440 -27.42 33.06 15.25
N ASN A 441 -28.32 32.15 14.87
CA ASN A 441 -29.46 32.43 14.01
C ASN A 441 -30.72 31.70 14.49
N ALA A 442 -31.89 32.12 13.99
CA ALA A 442 -33.18 31.56 14.41
C ALA A 442 -33.31 30.06 14.09
N ASP A 443 -32.76 29.61 12.97
CA ASP A 443 -32.80 28.21 12.54
C ASP A 443 -32.08 27.29 13.53
N GLN A 444 -30.89 27.69 14.01
CA GLN A 444 -30.14 26.91 15.00
C GLN A 444 -30.88 26.80 16.34
N ARG A 445 -31.54 27.89 16.77
CA ARG A 445 -32.34 27.86 18.00
C ARG A 445 -33.56 26.96 17.86
N ALA A 446 -34.22 27.00 16.70
CA ALA A 446 -35.35 26.14 16.39
C ALA A 446 -34.95 24.66 16.30
N GLU A 447 -33.82 24.35 15.64
CA GLU A 447 -33.25 23.00 15.59
C GLU A 447 -32.90 22.48 16.98
N ALA A 448 -32.22 23.27 17.81
CA ALA A 448 -31.87 22.88 19.17
C ALA A 448 -33.12 22.63 20.04
N ASN A 449 -34.13 23.51 19.94
CA ASN A 449 -35.39 23.31 20.65
C ASN A 449 -36.14 22.06 20.16
N GLY A 450 -36.14 21.78 18.86
CA GLY A 450 -36.70 20.57 18.30
C GLY A 450 -35.98 19.31 18.79
N LEU A 451 -34.65 19.34 18.86
CA LEU A 451 -33.84 18.23 19.38
C LEU A 451 -34.10 17.97 20.87
N LEU A 452 -34.20 19.01 21.70
CA LEU A 452 -34.51 18.86 23.13
C LEU A 452 -35.83 18.08 23.33
N HIS A 453 -36.90 18.50 22.66
CA HIS A 453 -38.20 17.82 22.76
C HIS A 453 -38.17 16.36 22.31
N LEU A 454 -37.34 16.04 21.31
CA LEU A 454 -37.22 14.67 20.82
C LEU A 454 -36.33 13.81 21.72
N LEU A 455 -35.31 14.39 22.34
CA LEU A 455 -34.43 13.69 23.29
C LEU A 455 -35.18 13.34 24.58
N GLU A 456 -36.06 14.22 25.05
CA GLU A 456 -36.92 14.01 26.22
C GLU A 456 -38.05 12.99 25.98
N ASP A 457 -38.24 12.51 24.74
CA ASP A 457 -39.28 11.53 24.41
C ASP A 457 -38.86 10.13 24.85
N PHE A 458 -39.78 9.40 25.49
CA PHE A 458 -39.53 8.02 25.91
C PHE A 458 -39.30 7.10 24.69
N ASP A 459 -39.97 7.37 23.56
CA ASP A 459 -39.74 6.65 22.30
C ASP A 459 -38.26 6.71 21.88
N PHE A 460 -37.62 7.87 22.05
CA PHE A 460 -36.22 8.06 21.76
C PHE A 460 -35.34 7.26 22.73
N ALA A 461 -35.56 7.42 24.04
CA ALA A 461 -34.78 6.74 25.07
C ALA A 461 -34.86 5.20 24.94
N PHE A 462 -36.06 4.66 24.73
CA PHE A 462 -36.28 3.23 24.54
C PHE A 462 -35.55 2.74 23.28
N THR A 463 -35.69 3.43 22.15
CA THR A 463 -35.05 3.01 20.90
C THR A 463 -33.53 3.11 20.98
N LEU A 464 -33.00 4.12 21.68
CA LEU A 464 -31.57 4.29 21.94
C LEU A 464 -30.99 3.09 22.68
N HIS A 465 -31.60 2.69 23.80
CA HIS A 465 -31.13 1.54 24.58
C HIS A 465 -31.35 0.20 23.88
N LEU A 466 -32.46 0.03 23.16
CA LEU A 466 -32.69 -1.15 22.34
C LEU A 466 -31.55 -1.33 21.32
N MET A 467 -31.22 -0.25 20.61
CA MET A 467 -30.15 -0.29 19.63
C MET A 467 -28.78 -0.42 20.26
N GLU A 468 -28.49 0.22 21.39
CA GLU A 468 -27.24 0.05 22.11
C GLU A 468 -26.97 -1.43 22.46
N ASN A 469 -27.98 -2.17 22.91
CA ASN A 469 -27.86 -3.60 23.19
C ASN A 469 -27.68 -4.45 21.93
N VAL A 470 -28.52 -4.26 20.92
CA VAL A 470 -28.42 -5.00 19.64
C VAL A 470 -27.05 -4.75 19.00
N LEU A 471 -26.59 -3.51 19.03
CA LEU A 471 -25.29 -3.12 18.49
C LEU A 471 -24.13 -3.58 19.36
N GLY A 472 -24.30 -3.66 20.68
CA GLY A 472 -23.30 -4.21 21.60
C GLY A 472 -22.99 -5.66 21.29
N ILE A 473 -24.01 -6.52 21.24
CA ILE A 473 -23.87 -7.94 20.89
C ILE A 473 -23.28 -8.09 19.48
N SER A 474 -23.79 -7.32 18.53
CA SER A 474 -23.30 -7.39 17.15
C SER A 474 -21.86 -6.87 17.02
N ASN A 475 -21.46 -5.89 17.81
CA ASN A 475 -20.10 -5.38 17.85
C ASN A 475 -19.16 -6.41 18.47
N GLU A 476 -19.55 -7.07 19.56
CA GLU A 476 -18.81 -8.19 20.14
C GLU A 476 -18.65 -9.33 19.14
N LEU A 477 -19.73 -9.75 18.49
CA LEU A 477 -19.68 -10.75 17.42
C LEU A 477 -18.78 -10.28 16.27
N SER A 478 -18.89 -9.02 15.84
CA SER A 478 -18.04 -8.46 14.78
C SER A 478 -16.56 -8.50 15.17
N GLN A 479 -16.22 -8.17 16.42
CA GLN A 479 -14.87 -8.27 16.95
C GLN A 479 -14.41 -9.73 17.04
N ALA A 480 -15.26 -10.65 17.50
CA ALA A 480 -14.96 -12.08 17.58
C ALA A 480 -14.75 -12.72 16.19
N LEU A 481 -15.51 -12.29 15.19
CA LEU A 481 -15.31 -12.65 13.78
C LEU A 481 -13.97 -12.12 13.24
N GLN A 482 -13.45 -11.02 13.80
CA GLN A 482 -12.19 -10.40 13.38
C GLN A 482 -10.95 -10.88 14.17
N ARG A 483 -11.08 -11.39 15.41
CA ARG A 483 -9.96 -11.90 16.22
C ARG A 483 -9.35 -13.17 15.64
N LYS A 484 -8.03 -13.37 15.72
CA LYS A 484 -7.33 -14.55 15.14
C LYS A 484 -7.67 -15.85 15.87
N ASP A 485 -7.82 -15.75 17.18
CA ASP A 485 -8.13 -16.75 18.19
C ASP A 485 -9.59 -16.58 18.65
N GLN A 486 -10.46 -17.49 18.24
CA GLN A 486 -11.88 -17.44 18.58
C GLN A 486 -12.17 -18.25 19.83
N ASP A 487 -12.87 -17.63 20.77
CA ASP A 487 -13.79 -18.28 21.70
C ASP A 487 -14.95 -17.30 21.96
N ILE A 488 -16.19 -17.78 21.89
CA ILE A 488 -17.42 -16.96 21.89
C ILE A 488 -18.23 -17.33 23.12
N ILE A 489 -18.22 -16.50 24.16
CA ILE A 489 -19.16 -16.63 25.28
C ILE A 489 -19.59 -15.24 25.79
N ASN A 490 -20.91 -15.11 25.90
CA ASN A 490 -21.76 -14.21 26.70
C ASN A 490 -21.57 -12.68 26.62
N VAL A 491 -22.68 -11.98 26.33
CA VAL A 491 -23.26 -10.89 27.14
C VAL A 491 -24.77 -10.78 26.83
N MET A 492 -25.61 -10.52 27.83
CA MET A 492 -26.89 -9.77 27.71
C MET A 492 -27.45 -9.39 29.09
N ASN A 493 -27.79 -8.11 29.28
CA ASN A 493 -28.79 -7.59 30.25
C ASN A 493 -29.16 -6.13 29.87
N LEU A 494 -30.46 -5.80 29.92
CA LEU A 494 -31.04 -4.50 29.53
C LEU A 494 -31.30 -3.61 30.77
N GLU A 495 -30.87 -2.34 30.76
CA GLU A 495 -31.06 -1.37 31.87
C GLU A 495 -31.73 -0.04 31.42
N VAL A 496 -32.99 -0.07 30.97
CA VAL A 496 -33.70 1.15 30.49
C VAL A 496 -34.25 2.04 31.63
N ASN A 497 -34.80 1.43 32.69
CA ASN A 497 -35.48 2.18 33.76
C ASN A 497 -34.56 3.13 34.55
N PRO A 498 -33.31 2.75 34.92
CA PRO A 498 -32.41 3.65 35.62
C PRO A 498 -32.08 4.91 34.79
N PHE A 499 -31.93 4.76 33.47
CA PHE A 499 -31.63 5.87 32.57
C PHE A 499 -32.76 6.90 32.52
N CYS A 500 -34.00 6.47 32.30
CA CYS A 500 -35.14 7.40 32.23
C CYS A 500 -35.33 8.17 33.54
N ASN A 501 -35.18 7.50 34.67
CA ASN A 501 -35.27 8.15 35.99
C ASN A 501 -34.13 9.15 36.23
N LYS A 502 -32.90 8.81 35.81
CA LYS A 502 -31.72 9.67 35.95
C LYS A 502 -31.85 10.96 35.15
N HIS A 503 -32.50 10.91 33.99
CA HIS A 503 -32.63 12.03 33.05
C HIS A 503 -34.04 12.63 32.99
N PHE A 504 -34.90 12.34 33.97
CA PHE A 504 -36.26 12.89 34.11
C PHE A 504 -37.17 12.67 32.89
N ILE A 505 -36.97 11.58 32.15
CA ILE A 505 -37.80 11.19 31.02
C ILE A 505 -39.06 10.52 31.54
N ASN A 506 -40.23 11.07 31.21
CA ASN A 506 -41.52 10.52 31.65
C ASN A 506 -41.75 9.12 31.07
N ILE A 507 -41.84 8.13 31.95
CA ILE A 507 -42.14 6.74 31.57
C ILE A 507 -43.67 6.62 31.41
N PRO A 508 -44.19 6.27 30.21
CA PRO A 508 -45.62 6.12 30.00
C PRO A 508 -46.17 4.90 30.77
N ASN A 509 -47.44 4.97 31.19
CA ASN A 509 -48.11 3.82 31.80
C ASN A 509 -48.33 2.73 30.75
N MET A 510 -47.85 1.52 31.03
CA MET A 510 -47.85 0.41 30.07
C MET A 510 -49.25 -0.10 29.71
N GLU A 511 -50.23 0.13 30.59
CA GLU A 511 -51.64 -0.25 30.39
C GLU A 511 -52.44 0.78 29.56
N ASP A 512 -51.91 1.99 29.37
CA ASP A 512 -52.60 3.04 28.64
C ASP A 512 -52.71 2.70 27.15
N ILE A 513 -53.77 3.21 26.51
CA ILE A 513 -53.95 3.10 25.06
C ILE A 513 -52.84 3.89 24.36
N PHE A 514 -52.05 3.20 23.56
CA PHE A 514 -50.96 3.77 22.79
C PHE A 514 -51.49 4.40 21.50
N PHE A 515 -51.21 5.69 21.33
CA PHE A 515 -51.53 6.42 20.12
C PHE A 515 -50.26 6.69 19.33
N SER A 516 -50.03 5.92 18.27
CA SER A 516 -48.89 6.12 17.36
C SER A 516 -48.82 7.56 16.85
N LYS A 517 -47.78 8.29 17.27
CA LYS A 517 -47.48 9.65 16.77
C LYS A 517 -47.19 9.55 15.27
N GLY A 518 -47.94 10.29 14.45
CA GLY A 518 -47.79 10.34 12.98
C GLY A 518 -48.88 9.61 12.19
N ARG A 519 -49.68 8.72 12.79
CA ARG A 519 -50.90 8.23 12.13
C ARG A 519 -51.99 9.30 12.20
N SER A 520 -52.61 9.60 11.05
CA SER A 520 -53.72 10.54 10.96
C SER A 520 -54.84 10.12 11.91
N ARG A 521 -55.26 11.05 12.78
CA ARG A 521 -56.48 10.89 13.61
C ARG A 521 -57.76 10.79 12.76
N ARG A 522 -57.69 11.12 11.45
CA ARG A 522 -58.84 11.04 10.55
C ARG A 522 -59.13 9.59 10.18
N GLY A 523 -60.33 9.12 10.53
CA GLY A 523 -60.91 7.87 10.01
C GLY A 523 -60.97 6.69 10.98
N GLY A 524 -60.69 6.87 12.27
CA GLY A 524 -60.98 5.85 13.30
C GLY A 524 -60.21 4.52 13.18
N LYS A 525 -59.15 4.46 12.35
CA LYS A 525 -58.35 3.23 12.12
C LYS A 525 -57.22 3.01 13.11
N ALA A 526 -57.05 3.87 14.12
CA ALA A 526 -56.11 3.61 15.19
C ALA A 526 -56.69 2.50 16.07
N GLN A 527 -56.26 1.26 15.86
CA GLN A 527 -56.53 0.19 16.80
C GLN A 527 -55.98 0.62 18.17
N ALA A 528 -56.82 0.55 19.20
CA ALA A 528 -56.42 0.81 20.57
C ALA A 528 -55.58 -0.37 21.06
N ILE A 529 -54.28 -0.32 20.82
CA ILE A 529 -53.29 -1.22 21.42
C ILE A 529 -52.77 -0.59 22.71
N THR A 530 -52.31 -1.40 23.66
CA THR A 530 -51.68 -0.88 24.88
C THR A 530 -50.24 -0.43 24.60
N THR A 531 -49.72 0.43 25.47
CA THR A 531 -48.32 0.88 25.43
C THR A 531 -47.34 -0.29 25.55
N GLU A 532 -47.63 -1.27 26.41
CA GLU A 532 -46.86 -2.52 26.48
C GLU A 532 -46.86 -3.24 25.13
N HIS A 533 -48.03 -3.39 24.50
CA HIS A 533 -48.16 -4.11 23.24
C HIS A 533 -47.35 -3.44 22.12
N TYR A 534 -47.39 -2.11 22.05
CA TYR A 534 -46.59 -1.37 21.07
C TYR A 534 -45.09 -1.62 21.26
N TYR A 535 -44.54 -1.36 22.45
CA TYR A 535 -43.09 -1.50 22.67
C TYR A 535 -42.62 -2.95 22.55
N ARG A 536 -43.41 -3.90 23.03
CA ARG A 536 -43.06 -5.32 23.03
C ARG A 536 -43.23 -5.98 21.66
N VAL A 537 -44.37 -5.76 21.00
CA VAL A 537 -44.74 -6.48 19.78
C VAL A 537 -44.39 -5.67 18.53
N GLU A 538 -44.90 -4.44 18.44
CA GLU A 538 -44.69 -3.62 17.23
C GLU A 538 -43.26 -3.09 17.10
N LEU A 539 -42.52 -2.90 18.20
CA LEU A 539 -41.13 -2.46 18.17
C LEU A 539 -40.15 -3.60 18.44
N PHE A 540 -40.14 -4.17 19.65
CA PHE A 540 -39.10 -5.14 20.05
C PHE A 540 -39.13 -6.42 19.21
N TYR A 541 -40.27 -7.13 19.15
CA TYR A 541 -40.35 -8.37 18.34
C TYR A 541 -40.15 -8.09 16.86
N THR A 542 -40.70 -6.99 16.33
CA THR A 542 -40.50 -6.64 14.91
C THR A 542 -39.01 -6.41 14.60
N VAL A 543 -38.28 -5.66 15.44
CA VAL A 543 -36.83 -5.46 15.26
C VAL A 543 -36.07 -6.79 15.35
N MET A 544 -36.41 -7.66 16.30
CA MET A 544 -35.74 -8.96 16.47
C MET A 544 -36.04 -9.93 15.32
N ASP A 545 -37.28 -9.99 14.84
CA ASP A 545 -37.66 -10.82 13.71
C ASP A 545 -36.97 -10.33 12.42
N MET A 546 -36.86 -9.02 12.21
CA MET A 546 -36.10 -8.46 11.10
C MET A 546 -34.60 -8.80 11.20
N GLN A 547 -34.01 -8.77 12.41
CA GLN A 547 -32.63 -9.23 12.64
C GLN A 547 -32.48 -10.70 12.27
N LEU A 548 -33.36 -11.56 12.76
CA LEU A 548 -33.32 -13.00 12.48
C LEU A 548 -33.51 -13.29 10.99
N GLN A 549 -34.44 -12.62 10.33
CA GLN A 549 -34.66 -12.79 8.90
C GLN A 549 -33.44 -12.38 8.09
N GLU A 550 -32.90 -11.17 8.31
CA GLU A 550 -31.69 -10.70 7.62
C GLU A 550 -30.45 -11.55 7.92
N LEU A 551 -30.34 -12.09 9.14
CA LEU A 551 -29.28 -13.05 9.48
C LEU A 551 -29.47 -14.37 8.73
N ASN A 552 -30.67 -14.94 8.70
CA ASN A 552 -30.95 -16.20 8.01
C ASN A 552 -30.77 -16.09 6.48
N ASP A 553 -31.15 -14.95 5.90
CA ASP A 553 -31.02 -14.70 4.46
C ASP A 553 -29.55 -14.55 4.04
N ARG A 554 -28.70 -13.98 4.90
CA ARG A 554 -27.27 -13.72 4.61
C ARG A 554 -26.37 -14.87 5.06
N PHE A 555 -26.63 -15.50 6.19
CA PHE A 555 -25.94 -16.66 6.71
C PHE A 555 -26.68 -17.95 6.33
N THR A 556 -26.61 -18.29 5.06
CA THR A 556 -27.18 -19.56 4.54
C THR A 556 -26.61 -20.77 5.28
N LYS A 557 -27.31 -21.91 5.24
CA LYS A 557 -26.81 -23.17 5.86
C LYS A 557 -25.37 -23.49 5.47
N THR A 558 -24.99 -23.23 4.22
CA THR A 558 -23.62 -23.43 3.73
C THR A 558 -22.63 -22.44 4.36
N ASN A 559 -22.98 -21.15 4.47
CA ASN A 559 -22.12 -20.14 5.10
C ASN A 559 -21.95 -20.41 6.60
N THR A 560 -23.03 -20.79 7.29
CA THR A 560 -22.99 -21.17 8.71
C THR A 560 -22.19 -22.45 8.92
N TYR A 561 -22.30 -23.42 7.99
CA TYR A 561 -21.46 -24.61 8.01
C TYR A 561 -19.98 -24.24 7.80
N LEU A 562 -19.65 -23.40 6.82
CA LEU A 562 -18.28 -22.89 6.62
C LEU A 562 -17.74 -22.19 7.85
N LEU A 563 -18.55 -21.33 8.49
CA LEU A 563 -18.22 -20.68 9.76
C LEU A 563 -17.95 -21.72 10.87
N SER A 564 -18.77 -22.78 10.96
CA SER A 564 -18.58 -23.84 11.96
C SER A 564 -17.32 -24.69 11.71
N ILE A 565 -16.96 -24.94 10.45
CA ILE A 565 -15.72 -25.63 10.10
C ILE A 565 -14.51 -24.70 10.32
N GLU A 566 -14.63 -23.39 10.06
CA GLU A 566 -13.61 -22.40 10.43
C GLU A 566 -13.33 -22.41 11.94
N VAL A 567 -14.35 -22.65 12.78
CA VAL A 567 -14.13 -22.81 14.22
C VAL A 567 -13.48 -24.17 14.54
N SER A 568 -13.83 -25.23 13.81
CA SER A 568 -13.53 -26.62 14.18
C SER A 568 -12.28 -27.24 13.54
N ASN A 569 -11.81 -26.78 12.37
CA ASN A 569 -10.77 -27.45 11.59
C ASN A 569 -9.69 -26.49 11.08
N ASN A 570 -8.42 -26.90 11.24
CA ASN A 570 -7.24 -26.13 10.84
C ASN A 570 -7.20 -25.79 9.33
N PHE A 571 -7.84 -26.59 8.46
CA PHE A 571 -7.81 -26.36 7.01
C PHE A 571 -8.87 -25.36 6.52
N ALA A 572 -10.08 -25.37 7.11
CA ALA A 572 -11.14 -24.43 6.72
C ALA A 572 -10.95 -23.04 7.34
N ARG A 573 -10.18 -22.95 8.42
CA ARG A 573 -9.65 -21.68 8.94
C ARG A 573 -8.85 -20.89 7.88
N CYS A 574 -8.57 -21.39 6.68
CA CYS A 574 -8.03 -20.57 5.59
C CYS A 574 -9.03 -19.54 5.04
N HIS A 575 -10.32 -19.66 5.36
CA HIS A 575 -11.35 -18.74 4.90
C HIS A 575 -11.54 -17.58 5.91
N ASN A 576 -11.63 -16.35 5.39
CA ASN A 576 -12.09 -15.10 6.02
C ASN A 576 -11.52 -14.69 7.39
N LYS A 577 -10.47 -13.87 7.41
CA LYS A 577 -10.40 -12.71 8.32
C LYS A 577 -9.73 -11.56 7.59
N CYS A 578 -10.37 -10.39 7.56
CA CYS A 578 -9.88 -9.24 6.81
C CYS A 578 -8.93 -8.39 7.67
N GLY A 579 -8.25 -8.96 8.67
CA GLY A 579 -7.60 -8.21 9.75
C GLY A 579 -6.51 -7.29 9.22
N LYS A 580 -5.54 -7.85 8.49
CA LYS A 580 -4.41 -7.06 7.96
C LYS A 580 -4.80 -6.17 6.76
N SER A 581 -5.70 -6.62 5.89
CA SER A 581 -6.22 -5.80 4.78
C SER A 581 -7.06 -4.62 5.29
N LEU A 582 -7.96 -4.83 6.26
CA LEU A 582 -8.72 -3.73 6.89
C LEU A 582 -7.81 -2.77 7.66
N PHE A 583 -6.78 -3.28 8.35
CA PHE A 583 -5.80 -2.44 9.04
C PHE A 583 -5.03 -1.55 8.04
N CYS A 584 -4.68 -2.08 6.87
CA CYS A 584 -4.12 -1.30 5.78
C CYS A 584 -5.03 -0.12 5.41
N HIS A 585 -6.35 -0.34 5.34
CA HIS A 585 -7.32 0.72 5.03
C HIS A 585 -7.39 1.84 6.06
N GLU A 586 -7.15 1.58 7.35
CA GLU A 586 -7.06 2.65 8.36
C GLU A 586 -5.85 3.54 8.12
N ILE A 587 -4.74 2.94 7.74
CA ILE A 587 -3.49 3.65 7.48
C ILE A 587 -3.60 4.49 6.20
N VAL A 588 -4.17 3.91 5.13
CA VAL A 588 -4.34 4.57 3.83
C VAL A 588 -5.26 5.79 3.90
N LYS A 589 -6.31 5.76 4.73
CA LYS A 589 -7.30 6.84 4.85
C LYS A 589 -6.82 8.11 5.57
N ASN A 590 -5.65 8.09 6.20
CA ASN A 590 -5.19 9.23 7.01
C ASN A 590 -4.48 10.33 6.19
N ARG A 591 -4.77 11.60 6.55
CA ARG A 591 -4.37 12.83 5.83
C ARG A 591 -2.89 12.95 5.44
N LEU A 592 -1.99 12.32 6.19
CA LEU A 592 -0.55 12.49 6.03
C LEU A 592 0.05 11.74 4.82
N ARG A 593 -0.67 10.80 4.20
CA ARG A 593 -0.09 9.93 3.15
C ARG A 593 -0.31 10.37 1.71
N ASN A 594 -1.17 11.37 1.45
CA ASN A 594 -1.50 11.86 0.10
C ASN A 594 -0.32 12.34 -0.77
N ARG A 595 0.88 12.51 -0.21
CA ARG A 595 2.07 12.93 -0.94
C ARG A 595 2.99 11.77 -1.34
N MET A 596 2.67 10.55 -0.93
CA MET A 596 3.46 9.36 -1.23
C MET A 596 3.04 8.80 -2.60
N GLY A 597 4.01 8.53 -3.47
CA GLY A 597 3.73 7.78 -4.71
C GLY A 597 3.39 6.32 -4.38
N ASP A 598 2.54 5.69 -5.20
CA ASP A 598 1.92 4.39 -4.91
C ASP A 598 2.93 3.30 -4.54
N ALA A 599 4.03 3.19 -5.30
CA ALA A 599 5.09 2.22 -5.01
C ALA A 599 5.76 2.43 -3.64
N TRP A 600 6.07 3.69 -3.27
CA TRP A 600 6.68 4.00 -1.97
C TRP A 600 5.70 3.76 -0.82
N MET A 601 4.41 4.03 -1.03
CA MET A 601 3.36 3.73 -0.06
C MET A 601 3.23 2.23 0.18
N ASN A 602 3.18 1.42 -0.89
CA ASN A 602 3.18 -0.04 -0.80
C ASN A 602 4.39 -0.55 -0.02
N ASP A 603 5.61 -0.13 -0.41
CA ASP A 603 6.83 -0.64 0.20
C ASP A 603 6.88 -0.32 1.72
N CYS A 604 6.44 0.88 2.13
CA CYS A 604 6.32 1.22 3.55
C CYS A 604 5.24 0.39 4.26
N LEU A 605 4.08 0.15 3.64
CA LEU A 605 2.97 -0.60 4.25
C LEU A 605 3.30 -2.07 4.48
N VAL A 606 3.97 -2.71 3.51
CA VAL A 606 4.45 -4.10 3.67
C VAL A 606 5.27 -4.21 4.95
N ILE A 607 6.17 -3.26 5.19
CA ILE A 607 7.07 -3.30 6.34
C ILE A 607 6.36 -2.94 7.65
N ASP A 608 5.46 -1.95 7.62
CA ASP A 608 4.72 -1.50 8.80
C ASP A 608 3.69 -2.54 9.29
N ILE A 609 3.10 -3.30 8.38
CA ILE A 609 2.16 -4.38 8.73
C ILE A 609 2.90 -5.68 9.08
N GLU A 610 3.96 -6.03 8.33
CA GLU A 610 4.73 -7.28 8.51
C GLU A 610 5.98 -7.09 9.37
N LYS A 611 5.88 -6.31 10.45
CA LYS A 611 7.02 -6.03 11.35
C LYS A 611 7.67 -7.30 11.90
N ASP A 612 6.89 -8.33 12.18
CA ASP A 612 7.38 -9.60 12.73
C ASP A 612 8.18 -10.43 11.70
N VAL A 613 7.89 -10.28 10.40
CA VAL A 613 8.70 -10.84 9.32
C VAL A 613 9.93 -9.96 9.08
N PHE A 614 9.73 -8.66 8.95
CA PHE A 614 10.78 -7.67 8.72
C PHE A 614 11.90 -7.75 9.76
N ASN A 615 11.57 -7.85 11.05
CA ASN A 615 12.56 -7.95 12.14
C ASN A 615 13.45 -9.21 12.06
N LYS A 616 13.08 -10.23 11.26
CA LYS A 616 13.86 -11.46 11.07
C LYS A 616 14.81 -11.36 9.86
N ILE A 617 14.69 -10.32 9.04
CA ILE A 617 15.51 -10.15 7.83
C ILE A 617 16.89 -9.64 8.23
N ASN A 618 17.93 -10.36 7.80
CA ASN A 618 19.31 -9.97 8.03
C ASN A 618 19.68 -8.76 7.14
N ASN A 619 20.26 -7.72 7.75
CA ASN A 619 20.80 -6.56 7.03
C ASN A 619 21.80 -6.95 5.93
N GLU A 620 22.50 -8.07 6.07
CA GLU A 620 23.39 -8.61 5.03
C GLU A 620 22.67 -8.95 3.72
N LEU A 621 21.47 -9.53 3.79
CA LEU A 621 20.66 -9.83 2.61
C LEU A 621 20.23 -8.53 1.92
N ILE A 622 19.82 -7.53 2.70
CA ILE A 622 19.44 -6.20 2.21
C ILE A 622 20.62 -5.53 1.50
N ILE A 623 21.81 -5.56 2.10
CA ILE A 623 23.04 -5.01 1.51
C ILE A 623 23.36 -5.71 0.18
N GLN A 624 23.33 -7.04 0.15
CA GLN A 624 23.63 -7.82 -1.05
C GLN A 624 22.63 -7.53 -2.18
N ARG A 625 21.34 -7.54 -1.90
CA ARG A 625 20.31 -7.24 -2.91
C ARG A 625 20.40 -5.80 -3.41
N PHE A 626 20.59 -4.85 -2.51
CA PHE A 626 20.76 -3.44 -2.89
C PHE A 626 21.96 -3.25 -3.83
N GLN A 627 23.07 -3.94 -3.56
CA GLN A 627 24.26 -3.89 -4.41
C GLN A 627 24.05 -4.57 -5.77
N ASN A 628 23.17 -5.58 -5.86
CA ASN A 628 22.87 -6.30 -7.09
C ASN A 628 21.84 -5.56 -7.98
N MET A 629 20.94 -4.74 -7.43
CA MET A 629 19.87 -4.06 -8.19
C MET A 629 20.38 -3.09 -9.26
N LYS A 630 21.54 -2.46 -9.04
CA LYS A 630 22.13 -1.52 -10.01
C LYS A 630 23.62 -1.78 -10.09
N SER A 631 24.03 -2.48 -11.14
CA SER A 631 25.43 -2.72 -11.51
C SER A 631 26.28 -1.44 -11.56
N CYS A 632 25.67 -0.24 -11.58
CA CYS A 632 26.37 1.05 -11.63
C CYS A 632 26.66 1.75 -10.29
N ARG A 633 26.23 1.26 -9.11
CA ARG A 633 26.50 2.01 -7.83
C ARG A 633 27.67 1.51 -6.99
N ARG A 634 28.04 0.22 -7.08
CA ARG A 634 29.38 -0.22 -6.62
C ARG A 634 30.51 0.35 -7.49
N GLN A 635 30.16 1.01 -8.60
CA GLN A 635 31.06 1.37 -9.67
C GLN A 635 31.50 2.84 -9.68
N LEU A 636 30.85 3.67 -8.87
CA LEU A 636 31.33 5.00 -8.55
C LEU A 636 32.11 4.85 -7.25
#